data_AF-A0AAW9HM31-F1
#
_entry.id   AF-A0AAW9HM31-F1
#
_cell.length_a   1.000
_cell.length_b   1.000
_cell.length_c   1.000
_cell.angle_alpha   90.00
_cell.angle_beta   90.00
_cell.angle_gamma   90.00
#
_symmetry.space_group_name_H-M   'P 1'
#
loop_
_entity.id
_entity.type
_entity.pdbx_description
1 polymer ?
#
loop_
_entity_poly.entity_id
_entity_poly.type
_entity_poly.pdbx_seq_one_letter_code
_entity_poly.pdbx_strand_id
1 'polypeptide(L)'
;MIGHGKDTFLARSAESELLYLASCQVVIRLHAMIEDLPKELTISWSDLPLEQVRGMRNRLAHGYLDIDEQMLWETLANDTLPLITAILARIEE
;
A
#
# COMPACT_ATOMS: atom_id res chain seq x y z
N MET A 1 -9.02 8.13 6.44
CA MET A 1 -10.05 7.57 5.54
C MET A 1 -9.91 6.06 5.37
N ILE A 2 -8.74 5.48 5.11
CA ILE A 2 -8.63 4.02 4.89
C ILE A 2 -8.75 3.19 6.20
N GLY A 3 -8.33 3.76 7.35
CA GLY A 3 -8.40 3.09 8.67
C GLY A 3 -9.76 3.14 9.41
N HIS A 4 -10.76 3.88 8.91
CA HIS A 4 -12.09 3.95 9.51
C HIS A 4 -13.13 3.83 8.40
N GLY A 5 -13.74 2.65 8.26
CA GLY A 5 -14.78 2.40 7.26
C GLY A 5 -14.60 1.11 6.46
N LYS A 6 -14.22 -0.02 7.10
CA LYS A 6 -14.22 -1.34 6.44
C LYS A 6 -15.57 -1.63 5.77
N ASP A 7 -16.65 -1.30 6.47
CA ASP A 7 -18.01 -1.49 5.95
C ASP A 7 -18.27 -0.65 4.70
N THR A 8 -17.80 0.61 4.65
CA THR A 8 -17.87 1.47 3.46
C THR A 8 -17.04 0.91 2.32
N PHE A 9 -15.83 0.42 2.63
CA PHE A 9 -14.92 -0.17 1.64
C PHE A 9 -15.49 -1.45 1.00
N LEU A 10 -16.31 -2.21 1.73
CA LEU A 10 -16.92 -3.45 1.26
C LEU A 10 -18.39 -3.30 0.84
N ALA A 11 -18.91 -2.06 0.82
CA ALA A 11 -20.33 -1.78 0.61
C ALA A 11 -20.86 -2.06 -0.82
N ARG A 12 -19.99 -2.45 -1.76
CA ARG A 12 -20.31 -2.69 -3.18
C ARG A 12 -21.11 -1.54 -3.81
N SER A 13 -20.63 -0.32 -3.58
CA SER A 13 -21.18 0.94 -4.06
C SER A 13 -20.20 1.64 -5.00
N ALA A 14 -20.63 2.71 -5.68
CA ALA A 14 -19.71 3.54 -6.46
C ALA A 14 -18.60 4.16 -5.59
N GLU A 15 -18.89 4.44 -4.32
CA GLU A 15 -17.92 4.93 -3.35
C GLU A 15 -16.90 3.83 -2.98
N SER A 16 -17.36 2.59 -2.78
CA SER A 16 -16.44 1.46 -2.48
C SER A 16 -15.50 1.17 -3.65
N GLU A 17 -16.00 1.24 -4.88
CA GLU A 17 -15.17 1.11 -6.09
C GLU A 17 -14.10 2.22 -6.17
N LEU A 18 -14.48 3.46 -5.90
CA LEU A 18 -13.52 4.57 -5.86
C LEU A 18 -12.47 4.37 -4.77
N LEU A 19 -12.89 3.92 -3.59
CA LEU A 19 -11.97 3.60 -2.49
C LEU A 19 -11.03 2.46 -2.86
N TYR A 20 -11.53 1.40 -3.51
CA TYR A 20 -10.72 0.30 -4.03
C TYR A 20 -9.65 0.78 -5.02
N LEU A 21 -10.04 1.59 -6.01
CA LEU A 21 -9.11 2.13 -7.00
C LEU A 21 -8.08 3.07 -6.35
N ALA A 22 -8.51 3.92 -5.41
CA ALA A 22 -7.60 4.79 -4.66
C ALA A 22 -6.61 3.98 -3.82
N SER A 23 -7.07 2.91 -3.19
CA SER A 23 -6.28 1.95 -2.42
C SER A 23 -5.20 1.27 -3.27
N CYS A 24 -5.56 0.79 -4.46
CA CYS A 24 -4.60 0.27 -5.44
C CYS A 24 -3.56 1.33 -5.81
N GLN A 25 -4.00 2.58 -6.02
CA GLN A 25 -3.12 3.68 -6.38
C GLN A 25 -2.13 4.04 -5.26
N VAL A 26 -2.51 3.90 -3.98
CA VAL A 26 -1.62 4.09 -2.83
C VAL A 26 -0.45 3.11 -2.89
N VAL A 27 -0.72 1.83 -3.11
CA VAL A 27 0.34 0.81 -3.21
C VAL A 27 1.28 1.11 -4.39
N ILE A 28 0.72 1.48 -5.55
CA ILE A 28 1.52 1.84 -6.74
C ILE A 28 2.44 3.03 -6.44
N ARG A 29 1.92 4.08 -5.81
CA ARG A 29 2.72 5.28 -5.47
C ARG A 29 3.74 5.00 -4.38
N LEU A 30 3.40 4.20 -3.38
CA LEU A 30 4.35 3.78 -2.35
C LEU A 30 5.52 3.02 -2.97
N HIS A 31 5.25 2.09 -3.88
CA HIS A 31 6.32 1.39 -4.58
C HIS A 31 7.20 2.35 -5.39
N ALA A 32 6.60 3.27 -6.15
CA ALA A 32 7.36 4.24 -6.94
C ALA A 32 8.28 5.10 -6.05
N MET A 33 7.76 5.58 -4.92
CA MET A 33 8.55 6.31 -3.93
C MET A 33 9.72 5.48 -3.39
N ILE A 34 9.52 4.19 -3.11
CA ILE A 34 10.59 3.29 -2.65
C ILE A 34 11.67 3.11 -3.73
N GLU A 35 11.28 2.97 -5.01
CA GLU A 35 12.26 2.83 -6.11
C GLU A 35 13.09 4.11 -6.34
N ASP A 36 12.54 5.27 -5.99
CA ASP A 36 13.23 6.57 -6.09
C ASP A 36 14.24 6.81 -4.95
N LEU A 37 14.24 5.99 -3.90
CA LEU A 37 15.19 6.11 -2.80
C LEU A 37 16.59 5.64 -3.21
N PRO A 38 17.67 6.26 -2.68
CA PRO A 38 19.03 5.74 -2.80
C PRO A 38 19.12 4.29 -2.31
N LYS A 39 19.87 3.46 -3.05
CA LYS A 39 19.99 2.02 -2.74
C LYS A 39 20.56 1.78 -1.35
N GLU A 40 21.47 2.64 -0.92
CA GLU A 40 22.11 2.58 0.40
C GLU A 40 21.07 2.67 1.52
N LEU A 41 20.02 3.47 1.35
CA LEU A 41 18.91 3.56 2.31
C LEU A 41 18.07 2.30 2.29
N THR A 42 17.70 1.80 1.10
CA THR A 42 16.89 0.57 1.00
C THR A 42 17.62 -0.65 1.58
N ILE A 43 18.95 -0.69 1.48
CA ILE A 43 19.81 -1.71 2.12
C ILE A 43 19.84 -1.51 3.65
N SER A 44 19.97 -0.25 4.11
CA SER A 44 20.00 0.07 5.54
C SER A 44 18.65 -0.17 6.24
N TRP A 45 17.53 -0.12 5.51
CA TRP A 45 16.18 -0.31 6.02
C TRP A 45 15.67 -1.73 5.74
N SER A 46 16.55 -2.73 5.79
CA SER A 46 16.23 -4.14 5.53
C SER A 46 15.22 -4.74 6.51
N ASP A 47 14.94 -4.06 7.63
CA ASP A 47 13.89 -4.43 8.59
C ASP A 47 12.49 -4.07 8.10
N LEU A 48 12.37 -3.16 7.12
CA LEU A 48 11.09 -2.80 6.53
C LEU A 48 10.67 -3.78 5.43
N PRO A 49 9.37 -4.07 5.29
CA PRO A 49 8.84 -4.95 4.26
C PRO A 49 8.76 -4.31 2.85
N LEU A 50 9.86 -3.72 2.36
CA LEU A 50 9.91 -3.01 1.08
C LEU A 50 9.66 -3.94 -0.11
N GLU A 51 10.17 -5.18 -0.05
CA GLU A 51 9.95 -6.19 -1.09
C GLU A 51 8.49 -6.66 -1.15
N GLN A 52 7.77 -6.66 -0.04
CA GLN A 52 6.34 -6.99 -0.01
C GLN A 52 5.53 -5.93 -0.77
N VAL A 53 5.92 -4.65 -0.70
CA VAL A 53 5.30 -3.58 -1.50
C VAL A 53 5.54 -3.82 -3.00
N ARG A 54 6.76 -4.20 -3.41
CA ARG A 54 7.06 -4.59 -4.80
C ARG A 54 6.16 -5.76 -5.24
N GLY A 55 6.02 -6.78 -4.38
CA GLY A 55 5.15 -7.93 -4.62
C GLY A 55 3.68 -7.54 -4.82
N MET A 56 3.12 -6.71 -3.93
CA MET A 56 1.73 -6.24 -4.06
C MET A 56 1.54 -5.40 -5.32
N ARG A 57 2.46 -4.49 -5.63
CA ARG A 57 2.43 -3.71 -6.88
C ARG A 57 2.46 -4.61 -8.11
N ASN A 58 3.30 -5.64 -8.12
CA ASN A 58 3.35 -6.61 -9.23
C ASN A 58 2.01 -7.32 -9.40
N ARG A 59 1.37 -7.75 -8.30
CA ARG A 59 0.04 -8.37 -8.35
C ARG A 59 -1.01 -7.44 -8.95
N LEU A 60 -1.00 -6.16 -8.56
CA LEU A 60 -1.88 -5.11 -9.10
C LEU A 60 -1.63 -4.88 -10.61
N ALA A 61 -0.37 -4.82 -11.03
CA ALA A 61 0.00 -4.53 -12.42
C ALA A 61 -0.36 -5.65 -13.39
N HIS A 62 -0.39 -6.91 -12.93
CA HIS A 62 -0.70 -8.07 -13.77
C HIS A 62 -2.21 -8.29 -14.00
N GLY A 63 -3.07 -7.35 -13.60
CA GLY A 63 -4.48 -7.34 -14.01
C GLY A 63 -5.36 -8.37 -13.30
N TYR A 64 -4.89 -8.96 -12.21
CA TYR A 64 -5.78 -9.67 -11.28
C TYR A 64 -6.59 -8.61 -10.52
N LEU A 65 -7.67 -8.11 -11.12
CA LEU A 65 -8.81 -7.47 -10.43
C LEU A 65 -9.55 -8.46 -9.50
N ASP A 66 -8.84 -9.49 -9.04
CA ASP A 66 -9.24 -10.57 -8.15
C ASP A 66 -8.43 -10.49 -6.85
N ILE A 67 -7.87 -9.30 -6.57
CA ILE A 67 -7.38 -9.00 -5.22
C ILE A 67 -8.62 -8.88 -4.34
N ASP A 68 -8.71 -9.79 -3.39
CA ASP A 68 -9.73 -9.78 -2.35
C ASP A 68 -9.76 -8.40 -1.68
N GLU A 69 -10.91 -7.72 -1.77
CA GLU A 69 -11.10 -6.35 -1.26
C GLU A 69 -10.86 -6.29 0.25
N GLN A 70 -11.23 -7.34 0.98
CA GLN A 70 -10.99 -7.42 2.42
C GLN A 70 -9.50 -7.53 2.71
N MET A 71 -8.76 -8.39 2.00
CA MET A 71 -7.31 -8.48 2.12
C MET A 71 -6.66 -7.13 1.81
N LEU A 72 -7.07 -6.46 0.73
CA LEU A 72 -6.52 -5.16 0.35
C LEU A 72 -6.74 -4.12 1.46
N TRP A 73 -7.95 -4.05 2.02
CA TRP A 73 -8.26 -3.15 3.12
C TRP A 73 -7.40 -3.47 4.35
N GLU A 74 -7.28 -4.74 4.73
CA GLU A 74 -6.48 -5.18 5.88
C GLU A 74 -5.00 -4.84 5.68
N THR A 75 -4.44 -5.10 4.49
CA THR A 75 -3.06 -4.73 4.16
C THR A 75 -2.85 -3.22 4.21
N LEU A 76 -3.81 -2.42 3.79
CA LEU A 76 -3.67 -0.97 3.86
C LEU A 76 -3.74 -0.43 5.28
N ALA A 77 -4.68 -0.93 6.07
CA ALA A 77 -4.90 -0.48 7.43
C ALA A 77 -3.79 -0.93 8.38
N ASN A 78 -3.35 -2.19 8.27
CA ASN A 78 -2.47 -2.82 9.25
C ASN A 78 -0.99 -2.81 8.85
N ASP A 79 -0.67 -2.79 7.56
CA ASP A 79 0.72 -2.91 7.09
C ASP A 79 1.19 -1.64 6.37
N THR A 80 0.41 -1.15 5.41
CA THR A 80 0.85 -0.09 4.49
C THR A 80 0.93 1.26 5.19
N LEU A 81 -0.07 1.63 6.01
CA LEU A 81 -0.06 2.90 6.72
C LEU A 81 1.07 2.98 7.78
N PRO A 82 1.29 1.94 8.61
CA PRO A 82 2.47 1.91 9.49
C PRO A 82 3.79 1.96 8.72
N LEU A 83 3.90 1.27 7.58
CA LEU A 83 5.10 1.33 6.74
C LEU A 83 5.39 2.75 6.23
N ILE A 84 4.37 3.44 5.70
CA ILE A 84 4.51 4.84 5.26
C ILE A 84 5.02 5.71 6.41
N THR A 85 4.45 5.52 7.61
CA THR A 85 4.85 6.28 8.81
C THR A 85 6.31 6.01 9.17
N ALA A 86 6.75 4.74 9.14
CA ALA A 86 8.12 4.34 9.43
C ALA A 86 9.12 4.86 8.40
N ILE A 87 8.74 4.92 7.11
CA ILE A 87 9.59 5.51 6.07
C ILE A 87 9.73 7.01 6.27
N LEU A 88 8.63 7.74 6.50
CA LEU A 88 8.67 9.18 6.71
C LEU A 88 9.53 9.56 7.92
N ALA A 89 9.39 8.84 9.03
CA ALA A 89 10.20 9.06 10.23
C ALA A 89 11.71 8.94 9.95
N ARG A 90 12.13 8.02 9.06
CA ARG A 90 13.54 7.82 8.70
C ARG A 90 14.08 8.79 7.66
N ILE A 91 13.21 9.42 6.87
CA ILE A 91 13.61 10.44 5.90
C ILE A 91 13.79 11.80 6.57
N GLU A 92 13.08 12.04 7.69
CA GLU A 92 13.18 13.29 8.47
C GLU A 92 14.36 13.32 9.45
N GLU A 93 15.07 12.19 9.64
CA GLU A 93 16.32 12.06 10.40
C GLU A 93 17.57 12.44 9.59
#